data_AF-A0A2A3LL34-F1
#
_entry.id   AF-A0A2A3LL34-F1
#
_cell.length_a   1.000
_cell.length_b   1.000
_cell.length_c   1.000
_cell.angle_alpha   90.00
_cell.angle_beta   90.00
_cell.angle_gamma   90.00
#
_symmetry.space_group_name_H-M   'P 1'
#
loop_
_entity.id
_entity.type
_entity.pdbx_description
1 polymer ?
#
loop_
_entity_poly.entity_id
_entity_poly.type
_entity_poly.pdbx_seq_one_letter_code
_entity_poly.pdbx_strand_id
1 'polypeptide(L)'
;MTRKVWICAAFACALLAGRVDAATTVIYRCTDAAGAVTFQNDTPCPAGHAQQRRVVEMASQIPAFVAPPAAPVVPPAVPLISRLPAPAAEPADSARADDAAAEPPPALFACRVYDNSRYWREDDTPPPRCRPLQTVGIGGLPGMGAGQACEQVSDVCEAVPADALCSTWETRVREAEFRWRFAQGAAQAPLRAEYEQLFTIWRDSSCGPARPTTADQNQRGTATR
;
A
#
# COMPACT_ATOMS: atom_id res chain seq x y z
N MET A 1 -19.69 45.58 39.70
CA MET A 1 -20.35 44.77 38.65
C MET A 1 -19.66 45.02 37.31
N THR A 2 -18.43 44.54 37.17
CA THR A 2 -17.43 44.94 36.15
C THR A 2 -17.10 43.79 35.18
N ARG A 3 -18.02 42.83 35.03
CA ARG A 3 -17.79 41.56 34.31
C ARG A 3 -18.60 41.39 33.03
N LYS A 4 -19.49 42.33 32.70
CA LYS A 4 -20.42 42.26 31.55
C LYS A 4 -19.95 43.01 30.30
N VAL A 5 -18.97 43.91 30.41
CA VAL A 5 -18.48 44.73 29.29
C VAL A 5 -17.43 43.99 28.45
N TRP A 6 -16.76 42.98 29.01
CA TRP A 6 -15.68 42.25 28.33
C TRP A 6 -16.14 41.14 27.38
N ILE A 7 -17.43 40.77 27.39
CA ILE A 7 -17.94 39.68 26.54
C ILE A 7 -18.40 40.20 25.17
N CYS A 8 -18.79 41.48 25.05
CA CYS A 8 -19.22 42.05 23.77
C CYS A 8 -18.07 42.46 22.84
N ALA A 9 -16.87 42.70 23.38
CA ALA A 9 -15.70 43.08 22.57
C ALA A 9 -15.02 41.88 21.88
N ALA A 10 -15.16 40.67 22.42
CA ALA A 10 -14.55 39.47 21.85
C ALA A 10 -15.38 38.83 20.71
N PHE A 11 -16.67 39.14 20.60
CA PHE A 11 -17.55 38.57 19.57
C PHE A 11 -17.60 39.40 18.27
N ALA A 12 -17.06 40.62 18.27
CA ALA A 12 -17.13 41.54 17.13
C ALA A 12 -15.97 41.41 16.11
N CYS A 13 -14.96 40.56 16.38
CA CYS A 13 -13.78 40.40 15.50
C CYS A 13 -13.77 39.11 14.65
N ALA A 14 -14.84 38.31 14.66
CA ALA A 14 -14.88 37.01 13.97
C ALA A 14 -15.61 37.02 12.60
N LEU A 15 -15.91 38.19 12.03
CA LEU A 15 -16.62 38.31 10.75
C LEU A 15 -15.83 39.13 9.72
N LEU A 16 -14.62 38.69 9.42
CA LEU A 16 -13.94 39.02 8.16
C LEU A 16 -13.64 37.69 7.44
N ALA A 17 -14.70 36.96 7.10
CA ALA A 17 -14.61 35.93 6.07
C ALA A 17 -14.34 36.63 4.75
N GLY A 18 -13.17 36.39 4.16
CA GLY A 18 -12.79 36.95 2.87
C GLY A 18 -13.85 36.62 1.82
N ARG A 19 -14.33 37.65 1.12
CA ARG A 19 -15.10 37.43 -0.10
C ARG A 19 -14.14 36.94 -1.17
N VAL A 20 -14.35 35.72 -1.63
CA VAL A 20 -13.74 35.20 -2.85
C VAL A 20 -14.59 35.74 -4.00
N ASP A 21 -14.08 36.72 -4.75
CA ASP A 21 -14.69 37.13 -6.01
C ASP A 21 -14.42 36.03 -7.05
N ALA A 22 -15.48 35.31 -7.44
CA ALA A 22 -15.42 34.40 -8.58
C ALA A 22 -15.26 35.22 -9.86
N ALA A 23 -14.10 35.11 -10.52
CA ALA A 23 -13.87 35.74 -11.82
C ALA A 23 -14.85 35.17 -12.84
N THR A 24 -15.84 35.99 -13.21
CA THR A 24 -16.91 35.62 -14.13
C THR A 24 -16.55 36.18 -15.51
N THR A 25 -16.12 35.32 -16.44
CA THR A 25 -15.74 35.72 -17.81
C THR A 25 -16.88 35.47 -18.78
N VAL A 26 -17.16 36.45 -19.66
CA VAL A 26 -18.21 36.35 -20.66
C VAL A 26 -17.59 35.96 -21.99
N ILE A 27 -17.91 34.77 -22.49
CA ILE A 27 -17.42 34.28 -23.78
C ILE A 27 -18.50 34.55 -24.83
N TYR A 28 -18.13 35.30 -25.87
CA TYR A 28 -18.96 35.58 -27.04
C TYR A 28 -18.53 34.69 -28.20
N ARG A 29 -19.47 33.90 -28.72
CA ARG A 29 -19.33 33.19 -29.99
C ARG A 29 -19.94 34.07 -31.09
N CYS A 30 -19.10 34.55 -32.00
CA CYS A 30 -19.49 35.39 -33.12
C CYS A 30 -19.48 34.55 -34.39
N THR A 31 -20.60 34.52 -35.12
CA THR A 31 -20.71 33.86 -36.43
C THR A 31 -20.88 34.93 -37.50
N ASP A 32 -20.02 34.98 -38.51
CA ASP A 32 -20.11 35.93 -39.61
C ASP A 32 -21.11 35.50 -40.70
N ALA A 33 -21.33 36.36 -41.70
CA ALA A 33 -22.23 36.08 -42.82
C ALA A 33 -21.74 34.94 -43.74
N ALA A 34 -20.45 34.60 -43.71
CA ALA A 34 -19.86 33.47 -44.42
C ALA A 34 -19.90 32.16 -43.58
N GLY A 35 -20.40 32.23 -42.34
CA GLY A 35 -20.50 31.10 -41.41
C GLY A 35 -19.23 30.84 -40.60
N ALA A 36 -18.19 31.68 -40.68
CA ALA A 36 -16.99 31.52 -39.87
C ALA A 36 -17.27 31.92 -38.41
N VAL A 37 -16.74 31.12 -37.48
CA VAL A 37 -16.99 31.25 -36.05
C VAL A 37 -15.72 31.71 -35.35
N THR A 38 -15.83 32.79 -34.56
CA THR A 38 -14.75 33.28 -33.68
C THR A 38 -15.24 33.32 -32.23
N PHE A 39 -14.35 33.02 -31.29
CA PHE A 39 -14.61 33.12 -29.86
C PHE A 39 -13.84 34.30 -29.29
N GLN A 40 -14.55 35.20 -28.60
CA GLN A 40 -14.00 36.39 -27.99
C GLN A 40 -14.33 36.42 -26.50
N ASN A 41 -13.34 36.73 -25.67
CA ASN A 41 -13.53 36.86 -24.23
C ASN A 41 -13.78 38.34 -23.92
N ASP A 42 -14.88 38.61 -23.22
CA ASP A 42 -15.28 39.91 -22.69
C ASP A 42 -15.51 41.04 -23.73
N THR A 43 -15.25 40.81 -25.02
CA THR A 43 -15.56 41.73 -26.11
C THR A 43 -16.79 41.28 -26.92
N PRO A 44 -17.81 42.16 -27.10
CA PRO A 44 -18.99 41.84 -27.89
C PRO A 44 -18.65 41.69 -29.39
N CYS A 45 -19.55 41.02 -30.12
CA CYS A 45 -19.34 40.76 -31.54
C CYS A 45 -19.47 42.05 -32.37
N PRO A 46 -18.68 42.20 -33.44
CA PRO A 46 -18.81 43.34 -34.35
C PRO A 46 -20.17 43.34 -35.05
N ALA A 47 -20.61 44.52 -35.50
CA ALA A 47 -21.89 44.70 -36.17
C ALA A 47 -21.99 43.82 -37.42
N GLY A 48 -23.10 43.09 -37.58
CA GLY A 48 -23.32 42.16 -38.70
C GLY A 48 -23.00 40.68 -38.41
N HIS A 49 -22.50 40.36 -37.22
CA HIS A 49 -22.28 38.97 -36.78
C HIS A 49 -23.41 38.47 -35.86
N ALA A 50 -23.76 37.19 -35.97
CA ALA A 50 -24.67 36.53 -35.04
C ALA A 50 -23.93 36.23 -33.72
N GLN A 51 -24.49 36.71 -32.61
CA GLN A 51 -23.87 36.62 -31.27
C GLN A 51 -24.54 35.54 -30.40
N GLN A 52 -23.73 34.68 -29.78
CA GLN A 52 -24.13 33.83 -28.66
C GLN A 52 -23.27 34.12 -27.43
N ARG A 53 -23.91 34.56 -26.35
CA ARG A 53 -23.25 34.89 -25.07
C ARG A 53 -23.32 33.71 -24.11
N ARG A 54 -22.18 33.27 -23.60
CA ARG A 54 -22.10 32.30 -22.50
C ARG A 54 -21.28 32.90 -21.36
N VAL A 55 -21.88 32.94 -20.19
CA VAL A 55 -21.17 33.31 -18.96
C VAL A 55 -20.56 32.04 -18.41
N VAL A 56 -19.24 32.03 -18.26
CA VAL A 56 -18.53 30.90 -17.68
C VAL A 56 -17.93 31.34 -16.36
N GLU A 57 -18.29 30.63 -15.30
CA GLU A 57 -17.66 30.78 -13.99
C GLU A 57 -16.29 30.10 -14.06
N MET A 58 -15.22 30.88 -13.91
CA MET A 58 -13.88 30.30 -13.85
C MET A 58 -13.71 29.67 -12.47
N ALA A 59 -13.32 28.39 -12.44
CA ALA A 59 -13.06 27.68 -11.20
C ALA A 59 -12.01 28.45 -10.38
N SER A 60 -12.35 28.74 -9.12
CA SER A 60 -11.45 29.43 -8.19
C SER A 60 -10.10 28.73 -8.13
N GLN A 61 -9.03 29.53 -8.10
CA GLN A 61 -7.69 29.01 -7.90
C GLN A 61 -7.64 28.27 -6.56
N ILE A 62 -7.30 26.98 -6.62
CA ILE A 62 -7.07 26.19 -5.41
C ILE A 62 -5.92 26.87 -4.67
N PRO A 63 -6.04 27.15 -3.36
CA PRO A 63 -4.97 27.81 -2.62
C PRO A 63 -3.66 27.06 -2.79
N ALA A 64 -2.57 27.82 -2.99
CA ALA A 64 -1.24 27.24 -3.07
C ALA A 64 -0.98 26.42 -1.81
N PHE A 65 -0.52 25.18 -2.00
CA PHE A 65 -0.16 24.30 -0.90
C PHE A 65 0.96 24.96 -0.08
N VAL A 66 0.62 25.39 1.14
CA VAL A 66 1.62 25.80 2.12
C VAL A 66 2.09 24.53 2.81
N ALA A 67 3.30 24.09 2.48
CA ALA A 67 3.92 23.00 3.21
C ALA A 67 4.00 23.39 4.70
N PRO A 68 3.54 22.55 5.63
CA PRO A 68 3.83 22.73 7.04
C PRO A 68 5.34 22.89 7.23
N PRO A 69 5.80 23.71 8.19
CA PRO A 69 7.22 23.71 8.54
C PRO A 69 7.64 22.27 8.77
N ALA A 70 8.74 21.85 8.12
CA ALA A 70 9.23 20.50 8.24
C ALA A 70 9.34 20.17 9.74
N ALA A 71 8.46 19.30 10.22
CA ALA A 71 8.66 18.70 11.52
C ALA A 71 10.08 18.12 11.49
N PRO A 72 10.87 18.26 12.57
CA PRO A 72 12.13 17.55 12.65
C PRO A 72 11.83 16.11 12.26
N VAL A 73 12.53 15.61 11.24
CA VAL A 73 12.46 14.22 10.82
C VAL A 73 13.02 13.44 11.99
N VAL A 74 12.14 13.13 12.95
CA VAL A 74 12.37 12.01 13.85
C VAL A 74 12.36 10.85 12.87
N PRO A 75 13.50 10.16 12.64
CA PRO A 75 13.47 8.95 11.84
C PRO A 75 12.33 8.10 12.41
N PRO A 76 11.49 7.46 11.57
CA PRO A 76 10.47 6.58 12.10
C PRO A 76 11.20 5.68 13.07
N ALA A 77 10.83 5.77 14.35
CA ALA A 77 11.25 4.78 15.31
C ALA A 77 10.57 3.53 14.79
N VAL A 78 11.29 2.78 13.95
CA VAL A 78 10.92 1.42 13.59
C VAL A 78 10.67 0.81 14.96
N PRO A 79 9.41 0.48 15.32
CA PRO A 79 9.17 -0.13 16.60
C PRO A 79 10.15 -1.29 16.64
N LEU A 80 10.94 -1.38 17.69
CA LEU A 80 11.87 -2.47 17.86
C LEU A 80 10.97 -3.71 17.86
N ILE A 81 10.86 -4.34 16.68
CA ILE A 81 10.06 -5.53 16.48
C ILE A 81 10.67 -6.48 17.49
N SER A 82 9.82 -7.03 18.35
CA SER A 82 10.22 -7.87 19.47
C SER A 82 11.34 -8.78 18.98
N ARG A 83 12.57 -8.54 19.46
CA ARG A 83 13.70 -9.42 19.15
C ARG A 83 13.33 -10.72 19.84
N LEU A 84 13.00 -11.76 19.06
CA LEU A 84 13.21 -13.10 19.58
C LEU A 84 14.68 -13.15 20.00
N PRO A 85 15.01 -13.72 21.18
CA PRO A 85 16.39 -13.83 21.61
C PRO A 85 17.18 -14.53 20.49
N ALA A 86 18.13 -13.82 19.89
CA ALA A 86 19.14 -14.48 19.07
C ALA A 86 19.94 -15.37 20.03
N PRO A 87 20.03 -16.70 19.81
CA PRO A 87 20.99 -17.49 20.56
C PRO A 87 22.37 -16.90 20.30
N ALA A 88 23.14 -16.68 21.35
CA ALA A 88 24.54 -16.33 21.23
C ALA A 88 25.21 -17.38 20.31
N ALA A 89 25.99 -16.90 19.34
CA ALA A 89 26.79 -17.78 18.49
C ALA A 89 27.87 -18.43 19.37
N GLU A 90 27.53 -19.57 19.97
CA GLU A 90 28.51 -20.50 20.48
C GLU A 90 29.09 -21.30 19.31
N PRO A 91 30.40 -21.61 19.33
CA PRO A 91 31.03 -22.37 18.27
C PRO A 91 30.33 -23.72 18.12
N ALA A 92 30.09 -24.10 16.87
CA ALA A 92 29.45 -25.35 16.49
C ALA A 92 30.28 -26.54 16.97
N ASP A 93 29.97 -27.04 18.17
CA ASP A 93 30.25 -28.41 18.53
C ASP A 93 29.27 -28.90 19.60
N SER A 94 28.18 -29.49 19.13
CA SER A 94 27.52 -30.61 19.78
C SER A 94 26.50 -31.16 18.79
N ALA A 95 26.84 -32.30 18.23
CA ALA A 95 25.87 -33.18 17.61
C ALA A 95 24.72 -33.38 18.61
N ARG A 96 23.54 -32.83 18.27
CA ARG A 96 22.29 -33.14 18.96
C ARG A 96 21.96 -34.59 18.62
N ALA A 97 22.41 -35.50 19.46
CA ALA A 97 21.83 -36.83 19.56
C ALA A 97 20.51 -36.68 20.34
N ASP A 98 19.46 -37.27 19.77
CA ASP A 98 18.11 -37.47 20.33
C ASP A 98 17.15 -36.28 20.28
N ASP A 99 16.81 -35.85 19.06
CA ASP A 99 15.46 -35.36 18.75
C ASP A 99 14.89 -36.28 17.67
N ALA A 100 13.72 -36.90 17.92
CA ALA A 100 12.94 -37.53 16.86
C ALA A 100 12.79 -36.51 15.72
N ALA A 101 13.40 -36.81 14.57
CA ALA A 101 13.67 -35.85 13.50
C ALA A 101 12.42 -35.02 13.18
N ALA A 102 12.39 -33.78 13.67
CA ALA A 102 11.39 -32.83 13.25
C ALA A 102 11.55 -32.65 11.74
N GLU A 103 10.49 -32.93 10.99
CA GLU A 103 10.48 -32.80 9.53
C GLU A 103 10.98 -31.38 9.16
N PRO A 104 11.85 -31.24 8.16
CA PRO A 104 12.16 -29.92 7.61
C PRO A 104 10.85 -29.19 7.25
N PRO A 105 10.77 -27.86 7.41
CA PRO A 105 9.60 -27.14 6.96
C PRO A 105 9.38 -27.41 5.46
N PRO A 106 8.14 -27.26 4.96
CA PRO A 106 7.86 -27.42 3.55
C PRO A 106 8.80 -26.56 2.70
N ALA A 107 9.17 -27.09 1.53
CA ALA A 107 9.99 -26.37 0.57
C ALA A 107 9.33 -25.03 0.25
N LEU A 108 10.15 -23.99 0.16
CA LEU A 108 9.67 -22.66 -0.21
C LEU A 108 10.32 -22.26 -1.53
N PHE A 109 9.53 -21.62 -2.39
CA PHE A 109 9.94 -21.19 -3.71
C PHE A 109 9.80 -19.68 -3.83
N ALA A 110 10.88 -19.06 -4.30
CA ALA A 110 10.97 -17.66 -4.68
C ALA A 110 10.49 -17.49 -6.11
N CYS A 111 9.22 -17.13 -6.29
CA CYS A 111 8.65 -16.94 -7.62
C CYS A 111 8.78 -15.49 -8.05
N ARG A 112 9.25 -15.28 -9.28
CA ARG A 112 9.36 -13.98 -9.94
C ARG A 112 8.33 -13.89 -11.08
N VAL A 113 7.49 -12.87 -11.01
CA VAL A 113 6.50 -12.54 -12.04
C VAL A 113 7.20 -11.78 -13.18
N TYR A 114 6.56 -11.70 -14.36
CA TYR A 114 7.09 -10.99 -15.52
C TYR A 114 7.40 -9.49 -15.28
N ASP A 115 6.77 -8.87 -14.28
CA ASP A 115 7.04 -7.49 -13.87
C ASP A 115 8.20 -7.37 -12.87
N ASN A 116 8.87 -8.49 -12.58
CA ASN A 116 9.94 -8.67 -11.59
C ASN A 116 9.50 -8.58 -10.13
N SER A 117 8.20 -8.56 -9.82
CA SER A 117 7.73 -8.73 -8.46
C SER A 117 8.01 -10.15 -7.96
N ARG A 118 8.39 -10.27 -6.68
CA ARG A 118 8.69 -11.54 -6.03
C ARG A 118 7.58 -11.91 -5.06
N TYR A 119 7.21 -13.18 -5.07
CA TYR A 119 6.29 -13.77 -4.10
C TYR A 119 6.75 -15.17 -3.71
N TRP A 120 6.16 -15.72 -2.65
CA TRP A 120 6.59 -16.96 -2.02
C TRP A 120 5.49 -18.02 -2.09
N ARG A 121 5.84 -19.21 -2.55
CA ARG A 121 4.94 -20.39 -2.58
C ARG A 121 5.59 -21.62 -1.98
N GLU A 122 4.78 -22.60 -1.66
CA GLU A 122 5.20 -23.92 -1.14
C GLU A 122 5.37 -24.96 -2.27
N ASP A 123 4.98 -24.60 -3.50
CA ASP A 123 5.07 -25.42 -4.71
C ASP A 123 5.87 -24.70 -5.82
N ASP A 124 6.46 -25.49 -6.72
CA ASP A 124 7.32 -25.01 -7.81
C ASP A 124 6.57 -24.73 -9.12
N THR A 125 5.25 -24.97 -9.16
CA THR A 125 4.46 -24.99 -10.40
C THR A 125 3.48 -23.80 -10.43
N PRO A 126 3.93 -22.59 -10.83
CA PRO A 126 3.09 -21.41 -10.84
C PRO A 126 1.95 -21.54 -11.85
N PRO A 127 0.72 -21.14 -11.48
CA PRO A 127 -0.33 -21.00 -12.47
C PRO A 127 0.06 -19.91 -13.47
N PRO A 128 -0.21 -20.12 -14.77
CA PRO A 128 0.13 -19.13 -15.78
C PRO A 128 -0.68 -17.84 -15.61
N ARG A 129 -0.06 -16.71 -15.95
CA ARG A 129 -0.66 -15.36 -15.86
C ARG A 129 -0.86 -14.74 -17.24
N CYS A 130 -1.88 -13.88 -17.34
CA CYS A 130 -2.22 -13.09 -18.54
C CYS A 130 -1.28 -11.87 -18.59
N ARG A 131 -0.25 -11.90 -19.45
CA ARG A 131 0.56 -10.71 -19.73
C ARG A 131 -0.13 -9.89 -20.83
N PRO A 132 -0.52 -8.63 -20.58
CA PRO A 132 -1.24 -7.83 -21.57
C PRO A 132 -0.36 -7.57 -22.79
N LEU A 133 -0.90 -7.83 -23.97
CA LEU A 133 -0.28 -7.49 -25.24
C LEU A 133 -0.84 -6.16 -25.76
N GLN A 134 0.00 -5.39 -26.44
CA GLN A 134 -0.43 -4.18 -27.12
C GLN A 134 -1.24 -4.57 -28.36
N THR A 135 -2.54 -4.28 -28.35
CA THR A 135 -3.42 -4.49 -29.51
C THR A 135 -3.53 -3.22 -30.34
N VAL A 136 -3.65 -3.37 -31.65
CA VAL A 136 -3.90 -2.25 -32.59
C VAL A 136 -5.33 -2.34 -33.11
N GLY A 137 -6.02 -1.19 -33.17
CA GLY A 137 -7.36 -1.11 -33.73
C GLY A 137 -7.38 -1.17 -35.26
N ILE A 138 -8.56 -1.31 -35.86
CA ILE A 138 -8.77 -1.31 -37.32
C ILE A 138 -8.26 0.01 -37.96
N GLY A 139 -8.20 1.10 -37.17
CA GLY A 139 -7.59 2.37 -37.57
C GLY A 139 -6.07 2.50 -37.36
N GLY A 140 -5.37 1.41 -36.98
CA GLY A 140 -3.92 1.40 -36.77
C GLY A 140 -3.44 2.11 -35.49
N LEU A 141 -4.36 2.59 -34.65
CA LEU A 141 -4.02 3.25 -33.38
C LEU A 141 -3.68 2.18 -32.30
N PRO A 142 -2.50 2.26 -31.66
CA PRO A 142 -2.13 1.37 -30.56
C PRO A 142 -3.00 1.62 -29.33
N GLY A 143 -3.34 0.57 -28.60
CA GLY A 143 -4.15 0.66 -27.37
C GLY A 143 -5.64 0.92 -27.58
N MET A 144 -6.10 1.06 -28.83
CA MET A 144 -7.52 1.19 -29.20
C MET A 144 -8.04 -0.03 -29.95
N GLY A 145 -7.49 -1.22 -29.67
CA GLY A 145 -8.04 -2.47 -30.17
C GLY A 145 -9.43 -2.74 -29.59
N ALA A 146 -10.32 -3.34 -30.38
CA ALA A 146 -11.66 -3.77 -29.93
C ALA A 146 -11.62 -5.03 -29.01
N GLY A 147 -10.46 -5.34 -28.42
CA GLY A 147 -10.25 -6.53 -27.62
C GLY A 147 -8.95 -6.48 -26.81
N GLN A 148 -8.93 -7.31 -25.76
CA GLN A 148 -7.75 -7.59 -24.95
C GLN A 148 -7.06 -8.84 -25.53
N ALA A 149 -5.76 -8.76 -25.77
CA ALA A 149 -4.94 -9.92 -26.08
C ALA A 149 -3.97 -10.15 -24.93
N CYS A 150 -3.80 -11.40 -24.53
CA CYS A 150 -2.83 -11.79 -23.54
C CYS A 150 -1.90 -12.86 -24.08
N GLU A 151 -0.65 -12.77 -23.68
CA GLU A 151 0.28 -13.89 -23.70
C GLU A 151 0.22 -14.62 -22.36
N GLN A 152 0.14 -15.94 -22.41
CA GLN A 152 0.17 -16.77 -21.22
C GLN A 152 1.63 -16.97 -20.79
N VAL A 153 2.03 -16.36 -19.68
CA VAL A 153 3.39 -16.42 -19.16
C VAL A 153 3.38 -17.14 -17.81
N SER A 154 4.26 -18.12 -17.66
CA SER A 154 4.51 -18.77 -16.36
C SER A 154 5.55 -17.99 -15.58
N ASP A 155 5.34 -17.87 -14.27
CA ASP A 155 6.33 -17.27 -13.37
C ASP A 155 7.56 -18.19 -13.26
N VAL A 156 8.72 -17.62 -12.93
CA VAL A 156 9.94 -18.41 -12.69
C VAL A 156 10.12 -18.59 -11.19
N CYS A 157 10.09 -19.82 -10.71
CA CYS A 157 10.23 -20.16 -9.30
C CYS A 157 11.58 -20.83 -9.05
N GLU A 158 12.30 -20.35 -8.03
CA GLU A 158 13.57 -20.91 -7.58
C GLU A 158 13.44 -21.42 -6.15
N ALA A 159 13.96 -22.62 -5.88
CA ALA A 159 13.93 -23.20 -4.54
C ALA A 159 14.78 -22.36 -3.58
N VAL A 160 14.25 -22.10 -2.38
CA VAL A 160 15.02 -21.44 -1.33
C VAL A 160 16.12 -22.38 -0.84
N PRO A 161 17.39 -21.93 -0.78
CA PRO A 161 18.48 -22.72 -0.23
C PRO A 161 18.20 -23.20 1.20
N ALA A 162 18.65 -24.41 1.53
CA ALA A 162 18.35 -25.03 2.82
C ALA A 162 18.85 -24.21 4.03
N ASP A 163 19.99 -23.54 3.88
CA ASP A 163 20.58 -22.63 4.87
C ASP A 163 19.75 -21.35 5.09
N ALA A 164 19.03 -20.89 4.06
CA ALA A 164 18.16 -19.72 4.12
C ALA A 164 16.70 -20.06 4.51
N LEU A 165 16.31 -21.33 4.44
CA LEU A 165 14.91 -21.78 4.55
C LEU A 165 14.27 -21.35 5.88
N CYS A 166 14.93 -21.60 7.03
CA CYS A 166 14.39 -21.22 8.34
C CYS A 166 14.18 -19.71 8.49
N SER A 167 15.16 -18.90 8.08
CA SER A 167 15.07 -17.43 8.17
C SER A 167 13.98 -16.85 7.25
N THR A 168 13.73 -17.52 6.12
CA THR A 168 12.72 -17.11 5.15
C THR A 168 11.32 -17.45 5.69
N TRP A 169 11.14 -18.64 6.26
CA TRP A 169 9.90 -19.03 6.95
C TRP A 169 9.57 -18.12 8.13
N GLU A 170 10.56 -17.81 8.98
CA GLU A 170 10.36 -16.87 10.10
C GLU A 170 9.90 -15.49 9.59
N THR A 171 10.54 -14.98 8.54
CA THR A 171 10.17 -13.69 7.94
C THR A 171 8.74 -13.73 7.40
N ARG A 172 8.36 -14.80 6.68
CA ARG A 172 6.99 -14.99 6.17
C ARG A 172 5.94 -14.99 7.30
N VAL A 173 6.22 -15.66 8.42
CA VAL A 173 5.32 -15.68 9.59
C VAL A 173 5.21 -14.28 10.20
N ARG A 174 6.30 -13.54 10.35
CA ARG A 174 6.28 -12.16 10.88
C ARG A 174 5.54 -11.19 9.97
N GLU A 175 5.71 -11.30 8.66
CA GLU A 175 4.97 -10.49 7.68
C GLU A 175 3.47 -10.78 7.73
N ALA A 176 3.08 -12.05 7.83
CA ALA A 176 1.69 -12.44 8.00
C ALA A 176 1.10 -11.90 9.32
N GLU A 177 1.88 -11.97 10.41
CA GLU A 177 1.51 -11.41 11.71
C GLU A 177 1.23 -9.90 11.62
N PHE A 178 2.17 -9.15 11.04
CA PHE A 178 2.02 -7.73 10.82
C PHE A 178 0.75 -7.44 10.00
N ARG A 179 0.57 -8.16 8.89
CA ARG A 179 -0.55 -7.93 7.98
C ARG A 179 -1.91 -8.08 8.67
N TRP A 180 -2.13 -9.10 9.51
CA TRP A 180 -3.42 -9.24 10.21
C TRP A 180 -3.58 -8.28 11.39
N ARG A 181 -2.50 -7.96 12.13
CA ARG A 181 -2.57 -7.04 13.28
C ARG A 181 -2.91 -5.61 12.86
N PHE A 182 -2.47 -5.21 11.68
CA PHE A 182 -2.74 -3.87 11.12
C PHE A 182 -3.86 -3.83 10.08
N ALA A 183 -4.48 -4.99 9.78
CA ALA A 183 -5.68 -5.04 8.95
C ALA A 183 -6.89 -4.42 9.67
N GLN A 184 -7.80 -3.84 8.89
CA GLN A 184 -9.03 -3.22 9.39
C GLN A 184 -10.28 -3.91 8.82
N GLY A 185 -11.34 -3.94 9.61
CA GLY A 185 -12.66 -4.42 9.17
C GLY A 185 -12.66 -5.89 8.72
N ALA A 186 -13.40 -6.17 7.65
CA ALA A 186 -13.66 -7.53 7.17
C ALA A 186 -12.40 -8.31 6.73
N ALA A 187 -11.28 -7.63 6.46
CA ALA A 187 -10.03 -8.28 6.07
C ALA A 187 -9.29 -8.95 7.24
N GLN A 188 -9.57 -8.57 8.50
CA GLN A 188 -8.80 -9.02 9.65
C GLN A 188 -8.93 -10.52 9.91
N ALA A 189 -10.16 -11.06 9.85
CA ALA A 189 -10.43 -12.47 10.12
C ALA A 189 -9.73 -13.44 9.15
N PRO A 190 -9.83 -13.29 7.80
CA PRO A 190 -9.12 -14.18 6.88
C PRO A 190 -7.60 -14.08 7.00
N LEU A 191 -7.05 -12.87 7.21
CA LEU A 191 -5.61 -12.67 7.38
C LEU A 191 -5.08 -13.32 8.67
N ARG A 192 -5.87 -13.30 9.74
CA ARG A 192 -5.54 -13.98 10.99
C ARG A 192 -5.51 -15.49 10.79
N ALA A 193 -6.49 -16.06 10.09
CA ALA A 193 -6.52 -17.50 9.81
C ALA A 193 -5.30 -17.94 8.98
N GLU A 194 -4.90 -17.14 7.99
CA GLU A 194 -3.68 -17.40 7.21
C GLU A 194 -2.42 -17.37 8.09
N TYR A 195 -2.29 -16.39 8.98
CA TYR A 195 -1.20 -16.35 9.95
C TYR A 195 -1.16 -17.58 10.86
N GLU A 196 -2.31 -18.00 11.40
CA GLU A 196 -2.40 -19.16 12.31
C GLU A 196 -1.96 -20.46 11.59
N GLN A 197 -2.29 -20.61 10.31
CA GLN A 197 -1.82 -21.73 9.48
C GLN A 197 -0.30 -21.69 9.29
N LEU A 198 0.24 -20.54 8.85
CA LEU A 198 1.69 -20.37 8.63
C LEU A 198 2.49 -20.56 9.92
N PHE A 199 1.99 -20.03 11.04
CA PHE A 199 2.62 -20.18 12.35
C PHE A 199 2.65 -21.63 12.81
N THR A 200 1.57 -22.40 12.57
CA THR A 200 1.52 -23.82 12.92
C THR A 200 2.54 -24.63 12.11
N ILE A 201 2.59 -24.42 10.79
CA ILE A 201 3.57 -25.09 9.91
C ILE A 201 5.00 -24.79 10.37
N TRP A 202 5.32 -23.52 10.61
CA TRP A 202 6.65 -23.12 11.04
C TRP A 202 7.01 -23.66 12.43
N ARG A 203 6.12 -23.52 13.42
CA ARG A 203 6.35 -23.98 14.80
C ARG A 203 6.58 -25.48 14.89
N ASP A 204 5.84 -26.26 14.10
CA ASP A 204 5.89 -27.72 14.15
C ASP A 204 7.04 -28.29 13.31
N SER A 205 7.71 -27.46 12.51
CA SER A 205 8.91 -27.79 11.75
C SER A 205 10.19 -27.72 12.59
N SER A 206 11.29 -28.26 12.04
CA SER A 206 12.65 -28.08 12.62
C SER A 206 13.14 -26.63 12.71
N CYS A 207 12.49 -25.67 12.06
CA CYS A 207 12.81 -24.25 12.13
C CYS A 207 12.06 -23.49 13.24
N GLY A 208 11.11 -24.14 13.92
CA GLY A 208 10.32 -23.54 14.99
C GLY A 208 11.14 -23.30 16.27
N PRO A 209 10.62 -22.50 17.23
CA PRO A 209 11.28 -22.30 18.51
C PRO A 209 11.40 -23.65 19.24
N ALA A 210 12.56 -23.91 19.85
CA ALA A 210 12.79 -25.13 20.61
C ALA A 210 11.67 -25.33 21.64
N ARG A 211 10.98 -26.48 21.58
CA ARG A 211 9.98 -26.80 22.59
C ARG A 211 10.68 -26.92 23.94
N PRO A 212 10.16 -26.29 25.01
CA PRO A 212 10.72 -26.48 26.34
C PRO A 212 10.61 -27.97 26.69
N THR A 213 11.76 -28.59 26.96
CA THR A 213 11.81 -29.99 27.35
C THR A 213 11.17 -30.15 28.73
N THR A 214 10.54 -31.28 28.99
CA THR A 214 9.85 -31.58 30.26
C THR A 214 10.78 -31.49 31.48
N ALA A 215 12.10 -31.58 31.27
CA ALA A 215 13.11 -31.41 32.32
C ALA A 215 13.19 -29.97 32.87
N ASP A 216 13.05 -28.94 32.01
CA ASP A 216 13.11 -27.53 32.44
C ASP A 216 11.84 -27.10 33.21
N GLN A 217 10.72 -27.77 32.97
CA GLN A 217 9.48 -27.54 33.72
C GLN A 217 9.55 -28.05 35.17
N ASN A 218 10.29 -29.14 35.42
CA ASN A 218 10.38 -29.74 36.75
C ASN A 218 11.33 -28.97 37.70
N GLN A 219 12.33 -28.27 37.14
CA GLN A 219 13.23 -27.41 37.92
C GLN A 219 12.59 -26.10 38.35
N ARG A 220 11.66 -25.56 37.55
CA ARG A 220 10.93 -24.32 37.89
C ARG A 220 9.88 -24.51 39.01
N GLY A 221 9.44 -25.75 39.24
CA GLY A 221 8.52 -26.10 40.34
C GLY A 221 9.19 -26.33 41.71
N THR A 222 10.51 -26.50 41.76
CA THR A 222 11.25 -26.80 43.00
C THR A 222 11.89 -25.58 43.66
N ALA A 223 11.95 -24.44 42.97
CA ALA A 223 12.52 -23.19 43.47
C ALA A 223 11.53 -22.31 44.28
N THR A 224 10.29 -22.76 44.50
CA THR A 224 9.22 -22.00 45.16
C THR A 224 8.86 -22.56 46.55
N ARG A 225 9.82 -23.11 47.30
CA ARG A 225 9.55 -23.65 48.64
C ARG A 225 10.50 -23.12 49.71
#